data_AF-F3AUJ2-F1
#
_entry.id   AF-F3AUJ2-F1
#
_cell.length_a   1.000
_cell.length_b   1.000
_cell.length_c   1.000
_cell.angle_alpha   90.00
_cell.angle_beta   90.00
_cell.angle_gamma   90.00
#
_symmetry.space_group_name_H-M   'P 1'
#
loop_
_entity.id
_entity.type
_entity.pdbx_description
1 polymer ?
#
loop_
_entity_poly.entity_id
_entity_poly.type
_entity_poly.pdbx_seq_one_letter_code
_entity_poly.pdbx_strand_id
1 'polypeptide(L)'
;MKFFEMNLQVVESKKGERIEKTYKTELRISDETSFSDIVDFMEDIKNIWKRAKSAVKRGHWMELEVIVSAYDNWLTDEELIRKSFDRWVSVPTEEQDEDGIYLRADTRYTAPERDMYLTKDTLKDLAFTLW
;
A
#
# COMPACT_ATOMS: atom_id res chain seq x y z
N MET A 1 -9.22 -14.30 7.88
CA MET A 1 -8.94 -12.84 7.97
C MET A 1 -8.13 -12.41 6.76
N LYS A 2 -8.43 -11.24 6.21
CA LYS A 2 -7.58 -10.57 5.20
C LYS A 2 -6.94 -9.34 5.82
N PHE A 3 -5.68 -9.10 5.51
CA PHE A 3 -4.91 -7.97 6.02
C PHE A 3 -4.37 -7.15 4.86
N PHE A 4 -4.53 -5.84 4.95
CA PHE A 4 -4.04 -4.86 4.01
C PHE A 4 -3.18 -3.86 4.73
N GLU A 5 -2.08 -3.48 4.10
CA GLU A 5 -1.19 -2.44 4.59
C GLU A 5 -0.66 -1.62 3.43
N MET A 6 -0.62 -0.31 3.64
CA MET A 6 -0.04 0.65 2.69
C MET A 6 0.90 1.57 3.46
N ASN A 7 2.17 1.57 3.05
CA ASN A 7 3.26 2.30 3.69
C ASN A 7 3.90 3.24 2.69
N LEU A 8 4.00 4.52 3.04
CA LEU A 8 4.69 5.51 2.25
C LEU A 8 5.80 6.14 3.07
N GLN A 9 7.02 6.05 2.56
CA GLN A 9 8.16 6.82 3.03
C GLN A 9 8.46 7.94 2.03
N VAL A 10 8.68 9.16 2.53
CA VAL A 10 9.07 10.32 1.71
C VAL A 10 10.27 10.99 2.35
N VAL A 11 11.28 11.28 1.55
CA VAL A 11 12.46 12.03 1.95
C VAL A 11 12.50 13.35 1.18
N GLU A 12 12.38 14.45 1.93
CA GLU A 12 12.40 15.81 1.41
C GLU A 12 13.72 16.49 1.79
N SER A 13 14.23 17.38 0.94
CA SER A 13 15.30 18.31 1.30
C SER A 13 14.71 19.70 1.52
N LYS A 14 14.81 20.23 2.74
CA LYS A 14 14.26 21.55 3.10
C LYS A 14 15.33 22.37 3.78
N LYS A 15 15.72 23.51 3.18
CA LYS A 15 16.77 24.41 3.70
C LYS A 15 18.11 23.69 3.97
N GLY A 16 18.43 22.65 3.20
CA GLY A 16 19.65 21.86 3.37
C GLY A 16 19.53 20.71 4.38
N GLU A 17 18.39 20.56 5.06
CA GLU A 17 18.11 19.45 5.96
C GLU A 17 17.32 18.34 5.25
N ARG A 18 17.71 17.09 5.50
CA ARG A 18 16.96 15.90 5.08
C ARG A 18 15.84 15.65 6.08
N ILE A 19 14.60 15.71 5.63
CA ILE A 19 13.41 15.43 6.43
C ILE A 19 12.78 14.14 5.91
N GLU A 20 12.62 13.16 6.79
CA GLU A 20 11.98 11.89 6.49
C GLU A 20 10.59 11.84 7.12
N LYS A 21 9.59 11.39 6.35
CA LYS A 21 8.21 11.22 6.81
C LYS A 21 7.71 9.87 6.39
N THR A 22 7.05 9.20 7.32
CA THR A 22 6.39 7.91 7.08
C THR A 22 4.90 8.06 7.31
N TYR A 23 4.11 7.48 6.41
CA TYR A 23 2.67 7.39 6.49
C TYR A 23 2.29 5.92 6.35
N LYS A 24 1.47 5.41 7.27
CA LYS A 24 1.05 4.02 7.28
C LYS A 24 -0.45 3.96 7.54
N THR A 25 -1.13 3.05 6.86
CA THR A 25 -2.49 2.64 7.18
C THR A 25 -2.64 1.14 6.98
N GLU A 26 -3.47 0.52 7.78
CA GLU A 26 -3.73 -0.92 7.72
C GLU A 26 -5.22 -1.20 7.95
N LEU A 27 -5.72 -2.25 7.30
CA LEU A 27 -7.08 -2.75 7.50
C LEU A 27 -7.04 -4.25 7.67
N ARG A 28 -7.63 -4.72 8.76
CA ARG A 28 -7.89 -6.13 9.02
C ARG A 28 -9.36 -6.36 8.73
N ILE A 29 -9.65 -7.16 7.70
CA ILE A 29 -11.00 -7.57 7.34
C ILE A 29 -11.26 -8.95 7.95
N SER A 30 -12.21 -8.96 8.87
CA SER A 30 -12.72 -10.12 9.56
C SER A 30 -14.18 -9.90 9.97
N ASP A 31 -14.77 -10.87 10.67
CA ASP A 31 -16.16 -10.81 11.12
C ASP A 31 -16.41 -9.69 12.15
N GLU A 32 -15.36 -9.14 12.75
CA GLU A 32 -15.42 -8.05 13.73
C GLU A 32 -15.16 -6.66 13.12
N THR A 33 -14.79 -6.59 11.83
CA THR A 33 -14.48 -5.32 11.17
C THR A 33 -15.74 -4.47 11.03
N SER A 34 -15.69 -3.25 11.58
CA SER A 34 -16.80 -2.32 11.44
C SER A 34 -16.76 -1.60 10.10
N PHE A 35 -17.92 -1.09 9.66
CA PHE A 35 -17.97 -0.23 8.47
C PHE A 35 -17.15 1.06 8.65
N SER A 36 -17.04 1.56 9.88
CA SER A 36 -16.21 2.75 10.18
C SER A 36 -14.74 2.48 9.88
N ASP A 37 -14.21 1.33 10.29
CA ASP A 37 -12.81 0.96 10.04
C ASP A 37 -12.49 0.92 8.53
N ILE A 38 -13.46 0.45 7.73
CA ILE A 38 -13.33 0.42 6.27
C ILE A 38 -13.31 1.84 5.71
N VAL A 39 -14.18 2.73 6.19
CA VAL A 39 -14.24 4.13 5.74
C VAL A 39 -12.97 4.89 6.11
N ASP A 40 -12.48 4.75 7.34
CA ASP A 40 -11.26 5.40 7.81
C ASP A 40 -10.05 4.94 6.97
N PHE A 41 -9.92 3.63 6.76
CA PHE A 41 -8.90 3.08 5.87
C PHE A 41 -9.00 3.64 4.44
N MET A 42 -10.22 3.77 3.89
CA MET A 42 -10.44 4.33 2.57
C MET A 42 -10.00 5.80 2.46
N GLU A 43 -10.18 6.60 3.51
CA GLU A 43 -9.71 7.98 3.54
C GLU A 43 -8.19 8.04 3.65
N ASP A 44 -7.60 7.18 4.46
CA ASP A 44 -6.16 7.10 4.66
C ASP A 44 -5.41 6.68 3.40
N ILE A 45 -5.84 5.63 2.68
CA ILE A 45 -5.19 5.22 1.43
C ILE A 45 -5.23 6.34 0.39
N LYS A 46 -6.33 7.11 0.32
CA LYS A 46 -6.44 8.27 -0.57
C LYS A 46 -5.47 9.37 -0.15
N ASN A 47 -5.32 9.61 1.15
CA ASN A 47 -4.39 10.59 1.67
C ASN A 47 -2.93 10.20 1.41
N ILE A 48 -2.59 8.93 1.60
CA ILE A 48 -1.27 8.38 1.27
C ILE A 48 -0.99 8.53 -0.23
N TRP A 49 -1.91 8.13 -1.10
CA TRP A 49 -1.75 8.29 -2.55
C TRP A 49 -1.53 9.75 -2.95
N LYS A 50 -2.30 10.70 -2.40
CA LYS A 50 -2.10 12.14 -2.65
C LYS A 50 -0.70 12.61 -2.25
N ARG A 51 -0.18 12.13 -1.11
CA ARG A 51 1.17 12.47 -0.62
C ARG A 51 2.24 11.86 -1.51
N ALA A 52 2.08 10.60 -1.93
CA ALA A 52 2.94 9.93 -2.89
C ALA A 52 3.02 10.72 -4.21
N LYS A 53 1.88 11.08 -4.80
CA LYS A 53 1.84 11.91 -6.02
C LYS A 53 2.46 13.29 -5.82
N SER A 54 2.26 13.91 -4.66
CA SER A 54 2.92 15.18 -4.35
C SER A 54 4.44 15.03 -4.26
N ALA A 55 4.96 13.93 -3.73
CA ALA A 55 6.39 13.66 -3.69
C ALA A 55 6.95 13.48 -5.10
N VAL A 56 6.27 12.69 -5.94
CA VAL A 56 6.61 12.50 -7.37
C VAL A 56 6.68 13.83 -8.11
N LYS A 57 5.63 14.65 -8.02
CA LYS A 57 5.58 15.97 -8.69
C LYS A 57 6.68 16.93 -8.25
N ARG A 58 7.23 16.74 -7.05
CA ARG A 58 8.30 17.58 -6.49
C ARG A 58 9.69 16.97 -6.65
N GLY A 59 9.79 15.80 -7.27
CA GLY A 59 11.05 15.05 -7.40
C GLY A 59 11.64 14.65 -6.05
N HIS A 60 10.80 14.46 -5.02
CA HIS A 60 11.26 13.96 -3.73
C HIS A 60 11.41 12.44 -3.80
N TRP A 61 12.44 11.91 -3.14
CA TRP A 61 12.56 10.46 -3.01
C TRP A 61 11.34 9.93 -2.24
N MET A 62 10.72 8.87 -2.76
CA MET A 62 9.62 8.20 -2.10
C MET A 62 9.70 6.70 -2.35
N GLU A 63 9.18 5.94 -1.39
CA GLU A 63 8.92 4.51 -1.53
C GLU A 63 7.51 4.25 -1.01
N LEU A 64 6.64 3.77 -1.89
CA LEU A 64 5.30 3.31 -1.55
C LEU A 64 5.27 1.79 -1.61
N GLU A 65 4.88 1.16 -0.52
CA GLU A 65 4.73 -0.28 -0.38
C GLU A 65 3.25 -0.61 -0.12
N VAL A 66 2.80 -1.69 -0.76
CA VAL A 66 1.49 -2.28 -0.53
C VAL A 66 1.69 -3.75 -0.18
N ILE A 67 1.06 -4.20 0.90
CA ILE A 67 1.07 -5.59 1.35
C ILE A 67 -0.37 -6.07 1.48
N VAL A 68 -0.65 -7.25 0.95
CA VAL A 68 -1.92 -7.96 1.12
C VAL A 68 -1.62 -9.36 1.60
N SER A 69 -2.30 -9.80 2.65
CA SER A 69 -2.15 -11.17 3.15
C SER A 69 -3.47 -11.77 3.61
N ALA A 70 -3.57 -13.09 3.53
CA ALA A 70 -4.74 -13.85 3.96
C ALA A 70 -4.32 -14.94 4.96
N TYR A 71 -5.13 -15.09 6.00
CA TYR A 71 -4.90 -16.05 7.08
C TYR A 71 -6.16 -16.86 7.38
N ASP A 72 -5.99 -18.15 7.60
CA ASP A 72 -6.95 -19.08 8.18
C ASP A 72 -6.73 -19.19 9.70
N ASN A 73 -7.70 -19.76 10.41
CA ASN A 73 -7.61 -20.10 11.83
C ASN A 73 -7.39 -18.90 12.78
N TRP A 74 -7.72 -17.69 12.34
CA TRP A 74 -7.43 -16.47 13.09
C TRP A 74 -8.31 -16.24 14.34
N LEU A 75 -9.48 -16.91 14.43
CA LEU A 75 -10.40 -16.90 15.57
C LEU A 75 -10.52 -18.27 16.25
N THR A 76 -9.59 -19.18 15.97
CA THR A 76 -9.64 -20.55 16.50
C THR A 76 -8.46 -20.79 17.41
N ASP A 77 -8.55 -21.81 18.26
CA ASP A 77 -7.42 -22.26 19.08
C ASP A 77 -6.36 -23.04 18.26
N GLU A 78 -6.59 -23.23 16.97
CA GLU A 78 -5.64 -23.84 16.04
C GLU A 78 -4.51 -22.89 15.63
N GLU A 79 -3.44 -23.43 15.07
CA GLU A 79 -2.32 -22.64 14.54
C GLU A 79 -2.79 -21.71 13.41
N LEU A 80 -2.33 -20.45 13.44
CA LEU A 80 -2.61 -19.45 12.41
C LEU A 80 -1.89 -19.82 11.10
N ILE A 81 -2.65 -20.03 10.02
CA ILE A 81 -2.09 -20.44 8.73
C ILE A 81 -2.15 -19.28 7.74
N ARG A 82 -0.99 -18.81 7.27
CA ARG A 82 -0.93 -17.81 6.18
C ARG A 82 -1.16 -18.47 4.83
N LYS A 83 -2.25 -18.11 4.15
CA LYS A 83 -2.65 -18.64 2.83
C LYS A 83 -2.00 -17.91 1.67
N SER A 84 -1.89 -16.59 1.77
CA SER A 84 -1.26 -15.76 0.76
C SER A 84 -0.55 -14.58 1.39
N PHE A 85 0.47 -14.10 0.69
CA PHE A 85 1.22 -12.90 1.02
C PHE A 85 1.72 -12.31 -0.28
N ASP A 86 1.16 -11.18 -0.67
CA ASP A 86 1.58 -10.40 -1.82
C ASP A 86 2.15 -9.07 -1.33
N ARG A 87 3.24 -8.63 -1.96
CA ARG A 87 3.94 -7.38 -1.72
C ARG A 87 4.26 -6.69 -3.03
N TRP A 88 4.05 -5.38 -3.06
CA TRP A 88 4.44 -4.48 -4.14
C TRP A 88 5.20 -3.29 -3.59
N VAL A 89 6.20 -2.81 -4.34
CA VAL A 89 7.00 -1.64 -3.98
C VAL A 89 7.08 -0.71 -5.19
N SER A 90 6.91 0.59 -4.98
CA SER A 90 6.99 1.60 -6.03
C SER A 90 8.32 1.53 -6.77
N VAL A 91 8.28 1.73 -8.08
CA VAL A 91 9.50 2.05 -8.84
C VAL A 91 10.04 3.43 -8.39
N PRO A 92 11.33 3.73 -8.65
CA PRO A 92 11.93 5.02 -8.29
C PRO A 92 11.10 6.22 -8.74
N THR A 93 11.15 7.31 -7.98
CA THR A 93 10.35 8.53 -8.23
C THR A 93 10.47 9.02 -9.69
N GLU A 94 11.66 8.94 -10.27
CA GLU A 94 11.98 9.35 -11.63
C GLU A 94 11.38 8.46 -12.72
N GLU A 95 10.96 7.23 -12.39
CA GLU A 95 10.26 6.31 -13.28
C GLU A 95 8.72 6.43 -13.18
N GLN A 96 8.22 7.27 -12.26
CA GLN A 96 6.79 7.48 -12.06
C GLN A 96 6.21 8.49 -13.05
N ASP A 97 4.94 8.30 -13.42
CA ASP A 97 4.20 9.24 -14.28
C ASP A 97 3.38 10.27 -13.48
N GLU A 98 2.62 11.12 -14.19
CA GLU A 98 1.76 12.13 -13.57
C GLU A 98 0.37 11.62 -13.14
N ASP A 99 -0.06 10.45 -13.62
CA ASP A 99 -1.43 9.95 -13.51
C ASP A 99 -1.64 8.95 -12.36
N GLY A 100 -0.61 8.18 -12.00
CA GLY A 100 -0.68 7.15 -10.97
C GLY A 100 0.65 6.87 -10.27
N ILE A 101 0.69 5.81 -9.47
CA ILE A 101 1.91 5.29 -8.86
C ILE A 101 2.06 3.85 -9.33
N TYR A 102 3.15 3.57 -10.04
CA TYR A 102 3.51 2.23 -10.47
C TYR A 102 4.26 1.51 -9.36
N LEU A 103 3.82 0.29 -9.03
CA LEU A 103 4.46 -0.60 -8.07
C LEU A 103 4.81 -1.91 -8.73
N ARG A 104 6.07 -2.30 -8.57
CA ARG A 104 6.59 -3.59 -9.04
C ARG A 104 6.29 -4.67 -8.01
N ALA A 105 5.87 -5.83 -8.49
CA ALA A 105 5.71 -7.03 -7.69
C ALA A 105 7.05 -7.44 -7.06
N ASP A 106 7.07 -7.66 -5.75
CA ASP A 106 8.22 -8.29 -5.11
C ASP A 106 8.20 -9.78 -5.43
N THR A 107 9.01 -10.19 -6.41
CA THR A 107 9.05 -11.56 -6.95
C THR A 107 9.37 -12.67 -5.95
N ARG A 108 9.79 -12.32 -4.71
CA ARG A 108 9.90 -13.29 -3.60
C ARG A 108 8.53 -13.75 -3.08
N TYR A 109 7.50 -12.95 -3.31
CA TYR A 109 6.18 -13.09 -2.69
C TYR A 109 5.04 -13.02 -3.72
N THR A 110 5.20 -12.18 -4.75
CA THR A 110 4.17 -11.85 -5.74
C THR A 110 4.66 -12.22 -7.13
N ALA A 111 3.82 -12.83 -7.97
CA ALA A 111 4.20 -13.15 -9.34
C ALA A 111 4.53 -11.87 -10.16
N PRO A 112 5.58 -11.87 -11.00
CA PRO A 112 6.09 -10.69 -11.69
C PRO A 112 5.09 -10.06 -12.66
N GLU A 113 4.14 -10.82 -13.19
CA GLU A 113 3.06 -10.35 -14.05
C GLU A 113 1.98 -9.56 -13.30
N ARG A 114 2.04 -9.52 -11.96
CA ARG A 114 1.06 -8.83 -11.11
C ARG A 114 1.50 -7.42 -10.72
N ASP A 115 2.34 -6.74 -11.50
CA ASP A 115 2.64 -5.33 -11.26
C ASP A 115 1.36 -4.49 -11.11
N MET A 116 1.41 -3.46 -10.27
CA MET A 116 0.25 -2.68 -9.86
C MET A 116 0.39 -1.22 -10.31
N TYR A 117 -0.72 -0.64 -10.78
CA TYR A 117 -0.81 0.78 -11.06
C TYR A 117 -1.91 1.42 -10.21
N LEU A 118 -1.53 2.25 -9.25
CA LEU A 118 -2.44 2.94 -8.35
C LEU A 118 -2.82 4.31 -8.91
N THR A 119 -4.07 4.44 -9.32
CA THR A 119 -4.69 5.69 -9.74
C THR A 119 -5.26 6.44 -8.53
N LYS A 120 -5.89 7.59 -8.81
CA LYS A 120 -6.68 8.34 -7.82
C LYS A 120 -7.81 7.51 -7.19
N ASP A 121 -8.25 6.45 -7.87
CA ASP A 121 -9.30 5.53 -7.43
C ASP A 121 -8.68 4.33 -6.70
N THR A 122 -7.73 4.61 -5.80
CA THR A 122 -6.82 3.64 -5.15
C THR A 122 -7.54 2.45 -4.53
N LEU A 123 -8.73 2.65 -3.94
CA LEU A 123 -9.53 1.55 -3.41
C LEU A 123 -9.88 0.51 -4.48
N LYS A 124 -10.32 0.98 -5.64
CA LYS A 124 -10.73 0.12 -6.76
C LYS A 124 -9.52 -0.66 -7.26
N ASP A 125 -8.37 0.00 -7.39
CA ASP A 125 -7.13 -0.60 -7.87
C ASP A 125 -6.62 -1.68 -6.89
N LEU A 126 -6.69 -1.41 -5.58
CA LEU A 126 -6.40 -2.40 -4.54
C LEU A 126 -7.41 -3.56 -4.54
N ALA A 127 -8.70 -3.29 -4.79
CA ALA A 127 -9.73 -4.32 -4.81
C ALA A 127 -9.56 -5.35 -5.94
N PHE A 128 -8.92 -4.99 -7.06
CA PHE A 128 -8.62 -5.94 -8.14
C PHE A 128 -7.49 -6.91 -7.81
N THR A 129 -6.73 -6.68 -6.74
CA THR A 129 -5.73 -7.65 -6.25
C THR A 129 -6.34 -8.76 -5.39
N LEU A 130 -7.65 -8.76 -5.19
CA LEU A 130 -8.34 -9.62 -4.24
C LEU A 130 -8.91 -10.92 -4.79
N TRP A 131 -8.67 -11.19 -6.08
CA TRP A 131 -9.10 -12.40 -6.78
C TRP A 131 -8.06 -13.50 -6.72
#